data_AF-A0A2N2PNL6-F1
#
_entry.id   AF-A0A2N2PNL6-F1
#
_cell.length_a   1.000
_cell.length_b   1.000
_cell.length_c   1.000
_cell.angle_alpha   90.00
_cell.angle_beta   90.00
_cell.angle_gamma   90.00
#
_symmetry.space_group_name_H-M   'P 1'
#
loop_
_entity.id
_entity.type
_entity.pdbx_description
1 polymer ?
#
loop_
_entity_poly.entity_id
_entity_poly.type
_entity_poly.pdbx_seq_one_letter_code
_entity_poly.pdbx_strand_id
1 'polypeptide(L)'
;MDRELSFELVDVGDKVKHPEFKDGVVTLRIGDGLNAKVVVKFQPGIGEKKLALRYARLKKIQDRPTLAAAEGEEAGEETAGAEGKAE
;
A
#
# COMPACT_ATOMS: atom_id res chain seq x y z
N MET A 1 16.30 -10.43 -6.65
CA MET A 1 16.17 -9.01 -6.26
C MET A 1 15.23 -8.93 -5.08
N ASP A 2 15.76 -8.85 -3.87
CA ASP A 2 15.00 -8.58 -2.65
C ASP A 2 14.39 -7.18 -2.76
N ARG A 3 13.13 -7.13 -3.20
CA ARG A 3 12.37 -5.88 -3.31
C ARG A 3 12.16 -5.37 -1.88
N GLU A 4 12.94 -4.38 -1.46
CA GLU A 4 12.68 -3.61 -0.25
C GLU A 4 11.27 -3.06 -0.35
N LEU A 5 10.39 -3.56 0.51
CA LEU A 5 9.00 -3.16 0.54
C LEU A 5 8.91 -1.78 1.15
N SER A 6 8.63 -0.79 0.30
CA SER A 6 8.25 0.55 0.73
C SER A 6 7.06 0.44 1.67
N PHE A 7 7.20 1.01 2.86
CA PHE A 7 6.19 1.05 3.93
C PHE A 7 4.82 1.60 3.45
N GLU A 8 4.85 2.31 2.32
CA GLU A 8 3.71 2.90 1.62
C GLU A 8 2.82 1.87 0.93
N LEU A 9 3.32 0.66 0.66
CA LEU A 9 2.61 -0.40 -0.06
C LEU A 9 1.89 -1.38 0.88
N VAL A 10 1.95 -1.17 2.20
CA VAL A 10 1.23 -2.00 3.17
C VAL A 10 -0.13 -1.38 3.46
N ASP A 11 -1.20 -2.07 3.07
CA ASP A 11 -2.55 -1.56 3.23
C ASP A 11 -3.49 -2.61 3.87
N VAL A 12 -4.73 -2.21 4.19
CA VAL A 12 -5.67 -3.04 4.95
C VAL A 12 -6.08 -4.26 4.14
N GLY A 13 -5.91 -5.46 4.69
CA GLY A 13 -6.18 -6.73 4.03
C GLY A 13 -4.95 -7.40 3.44
N ASP A 14 -3.79 -6.72 3.43
CA ASP A 14 -2.53 -7.37 3.03
C ASP A 14 -2.04 -8.38 4.07
N LYS A 15 -1.45 -9.47 3.59
CA LYS A 15 -0.74 -10.42 4.45
C LYS A 15 0.72 -9.99 4.59
N VAL A 16 1.12 -9.80 5.83
CA VAL A 16 2.47 -9.39 6.22
C VAL A 16 3.09 -10.41 7.16
N LYS A 17 4.41 -10.52 7.13
CA LYS A 17 5.23 -11.33 8.02
C LYS A 17 6.03 -10.42 8.92
N HIS A 18 5.85 -10.61 10.22
CA HIS A 18 6.73 -10.06 11.23
C HIS A 18 7.79 -11.10 11.63
N PRO A 19 9.05 -10.73 11.86
CA PRO A 19 10.10 -11.67 12.28
C PRO A 19 9.75 -12.36 13.62
N GLU A 20 9.16 -11.63 14.56
CA GLU A 20 8.80 -12.15 15.89
C GLU A 20 7.41 -12.79 15.96
N PHE A 21 6.42 -12.20 15.26
CA PHE A 21 5.00 -12.58 15.39
C PHE A 21 4.51 -13.44 14.23
N LYS A 22 5.41 -13.86 13.34
CA LYS A 22 5.11 -14.64 12.14
C LYS A 22 4.11 -13.91 11.23
N ASP A 23 3.29 -14.65 10.53
CA ASP A 23 2.40 -14.20 9.48
C ASP A 23 1.11 -13.61 10.08
N GLY A 24 0.62 -12.52 9.50
CA GLY A 24 -0.56 -11.79 9.96
C GLY A 24 -1.23 -10.99 8.85
N VAL A 25 -2.46 -10.55 9.10
CA VAL A 25 -3.28 -9.76 8.17
C VAL A 25 -3.46 -8.36 8.74
N VAL A 26 -3.20 -7.33 7.93
CA VAL A 26 -3.47 -5.94 8.34
C VAL A 26 -4.98 -5.73 8.41
N THR A 27 -5.50 -5.35 9.57
CA THR A 27 -6.93 -5.07 9.77
C THR A 27 -7.22 -3.58 9.80
N LEU A 28 -6.24 -2.76 10.15
CA LEU A 28 -6.40 -1.31 10.23
C LEU A 28 -5.09 -0.59 9.93
N ARG A 29 -5.18 0.55 9.26
CA ARG A 29 -4.06 1.48 9.05
C ARG A 29 -4.45 2.84 9.62
N ILE A 30 -3.56 3.44 10.39
CA ILE A 30 -3.77 4.70 11.11
C ILE A 30 -2.63 5.64 10.75
N GLY A 31 -2.96 6.76 10.12
CA GLY A 31 -2.00 7.75 9.64
C GLY A 31 -1.29 7.34 8.36
N ASP A 32 -0.55 8.29 7.82
CA ASP A 32 0.16 8.23 6.55
C ASP A 32 1.68 8.40 6.72
N GLY A 33 2.42 8.04 5.67
CA GLY A 33 3.88 8.17 5.61
C GLY A 33 4.66 7.43 6.70
N LEU A 34 5.72 8.07 7.19
CA LEU A 34 6.73 7.46 8.07
C LEU A 34 6.25 7.16 9.50
N ASN A 35 5.19 7.83 9.96
CA ASN A 35 4.63 7.66 11.30
C ASN A 35 3.36 6.81 11.31
N ALA A 36 3.01 6.22 10.16
CA ALA A 36 1.86 5.36 10.02
C ALA A 36 1.97 4.13 10.93
N LYS A 37 0.83 3.76 11.52
CA LYS A 37 0.68 2.60 12.40
C LYS A 37 -0.30 1.64 11.76
N VAL A 38 -0.01 0.36 11.82
CA VAL A 38 -0.89 -0.70 11.33
C VAL A 38 -1.29 -1.60 12.48
N VAL A 39 -2.54 -2.03 12.50
CA VAL A 39 -3.01 -3.10 13.38
C VAL A 39 -3.01 -4.35 12.53
N VAL A 40 -2.26 -5.34 12.98
CA VAL A 40 -2.11 -6.64 12.32
C VAL A 40 -2.72 -7.70 13.22
N LYS A 41 -3.63 -8.49 12.66
CA LYS A 41 -4.18 -9.68 13.30
C LYS A 41 -3.30 -10.87 12.94
N PHE A 42 -2.59 -11.37 13.92
CA PHE A 42 -1.69 -12.51 13.77
C PHE A 42 -2.45 -13.84 13.95
N GLN A 43 -1.74 -14.95 13.71
CA GLN A 43 -2.24 -16.30 13.93
C GLN A 43 -2.85 -16.50 15.34
N PRO A 44 -3.80 -17.45 15.49
CA PRO A 44 -4.43 -17.73 16.76
C PRO A 44 -3.39 -18.05 17.84
N GLY A 45 -3.43 -17.31 18.95
CA GLY A 45 -2.46 -17.39 20.05
C GLY A 45 -1.66 -16.09 20.29
N ILE A 46 -1.51 -15.23 19.27
CA ILE A 46 -0.82 -13.93 19.40
C ILE A 46 -1.82 -12.78 19.55
N GLY A 47 -2.93 -12.83 18.81
CA GLY A 47 -3.96 -11.79 18.81
C GLY A 47 -3.65 -10.62 17.86
N GLU A 48 -4.27 -9.47 18.14
CA GLU A 48 -4.11 -8.24 17.35
C GLU A 48 -3.03 -7.35 17.97
N LYS A 49 -2.11 -6.86 17.13
CA LYS A 49 -1.00 -6.02 17.58
C LYS A 49 -0.87 -4.77 16.74
N LYS A 50 -0.68 -3.64 17.40
CA LYS A 50 -0.43 -2.34 16.78
C LYS A 50 1.07 -2.14 16.59
N LEU A 51 1.49 -1.98 15.35
CA LEU A 51 2.89 -1.88 14.95
C LEU A 51 3.12 -0.59 14.15
N ALA A 52 4.21 0.11 14.44
CA ALA A 52 4.60 1.30 13.68
C ALA A 52 5.40 0.87 12.45
N LEU A 53 4.95 1.26 11.25
CA LEU A 53 5.49 0.78 9.97
C LEU A 53 7.02 0.97 9.87
N ARG A 54 7.54 2.09 10.39
CA ARG A 54 8.98 2.41 10.40
C ARG A 54 9.84 1.43 11.21
N TYR A 55 9.31 0.84 12.27
CA TYR A 55 10.05 -0.05 13.17
C TYR A 55 9.66 -1.52 13.03
N ALA A 56 8.46 -1.78 12.51
CA ALA A 56 7.88 -3.12 12.45
C ALA A 56 8.56 -4.05 11.46
N ARG A 57 9.36 -3.53 10.51
CA ARG A 57 10.12 -4.31 9.51
C ARG A 57 9.28 -5.44 8.88
N LEU A 58 8.03 -5.11 8.56
CA LEU A 58 7.06 -6.06 8.04
C LEU A 58 7.44 -6.46 6.61
N LYS A 59 7.41 -7.76 6.32
CA LYS A 59 7.58 -8.29 4.95
C LYS A 59 6.22 -8.68 4.39
N LYS A 60 5.76 -7.99 3.36
CA LYS A 60 4.56 -8.35 2.60
C LYS A 60 4.78 -9.72 1.95
N ILE A 61 3.86 -10.64 2.22
CA ILE A 61 3.92 -12.04 1.74
C ILE A 61 2.99 -12.21 0.55
N GLN A 62 1.84 -11.55 0.63
CA GLN A 62 0.82 -11.58 -0.40
C GLN A 62 0.32 -10.15 -0.57
N ASP A 63 0.56 -9.61 -1.77
CA ASP A 63 -0.15 -8.43 -2.22
C ASP A 63 -1.62 -8.79 -2.32
N ARG A 64 -2.52 -7.93 -1.85
CA ARG A 64 -3.87 -7.92 -2.40
C ARG A 64 -3.75 -7.98 -3.91
N PRO A 65 -4.62 -8.71 -4.63
CA PRO A 65 -4.77 -8.50 -6.05
C PRO A 65 -5.28 -7.07 -6.22
N THR A 66 -4.36 -6.11 -6.25
CA THR A 66 -4.60 -4.81 -6.82
C THR A 66 -4.94 -5.11 -8.25
N LEU A 67 -6.15 -4.70 -8.67
CA LEU A 67 -6.52 -4.55 -10.07
C LEU A 67 -5.62 -3.47 -10.71
N ALA A 68 -4.31 -3.67 -10.68
CA ALA A 68 -3.32 -2.89 -11.38
C ALA A 68 -3.23 -3.43 -12.81
N ALA A 69 -4.32 -3.24 -13.55
CA ALA A 69 -4.41 -3.32 -15.00
C ALA A 69 -5.56 -2.42 -15.47
N ALA A 70 -5.51 -1.14 -15.08
CA ALA A 70 -6.03 -0.03 -15.86
C ALA A 70 -4.95 1.05 -15.75
N GLU A 71 -3.98 0.99 -16.68
CA GLU A 71 -3.68 2.06 -17.66
C GLU A 71 -3.03 3.30 -16.98
N GLY A 72 -1.79 3.69 -17.24
CA GLY A 72 -1.01 3.46 -18.44
C GLY A 72 -1.54 4.25 -19.63
N GLU A 73 -1.68 5.58 -19.50
CA GLU A 73 -1.74 6.53 -20.63
C GLU A 73 -1.15 7.86 -20.09
N GLU A 74 0.12 8.17 -20.34
CA GLU A 74 0.65 8.88 -21.52
C GLU A 74 -0.08 10.23 -21.72
N ALA A 75 0.52 11.33 -21.27
CA ALA A 75 1.35 12.20 -22.11
C ALA A 75 0.54 13.09 -23.06
N GLY A 76 0.58 14.40 -22.78
CA GLY A 76 0.40 15.46 -23.77
C GLY A 76 -1.04 15.85 -24.06
N GLU A 77 -1.54 16.88 -23.37
CA GLU A 77 -2.45 17.80 -24.05
C GLU A 77 -1.61 18.94 -24.63
N GLU A 78 -1.26 18.72 -25.90
CA GLU A 78 -0.66 19.67 -26.82
C GLU A 78 -1.65 20.80 -27.12
N THR A 79 -1.09 21.99 -27.27
CA THR A 79 -1.74 23.24 -27.62
C THR A 79 -2.38 23.21 -29.02
N ALA A 80 -3.66 23.58 -29.13
CA ALA A 80 -4.27 24.19 -30.32
C ALA A 80 -5.50 24.99 -29.82
N GLY A 81 -5.72 26.29 -30.08
CA GLY A 81 -5.26 27.10 -31.18
C GLY A 81 -6.19 26.96 -32.39
N ALA A 82 -7.37 27.61 -32.36
CA ALA A 82 -8.22 28.02 -33.51
C ALA A 82 -9.54 28.62 -32.94
N GLU A 83 -9.72 29.94 -32.89
CA GLU A 83 -10.31 30.77 -33.96
C GLU A 83 -11.70 30.31 -34.46
N GLY A 84 -12.70 31.22 -34.35
CA GLY A 84 -13.67 31.39 -35.44
C GLY A 84 -15.17 31.34 -35.12
N LYS A 85 -15.74 32.53 -34.83
CA LYS A 85 -16.83 33.19 -35.58
C LYS A 85 -18.27 32.62 -35.63
N ALA A 86 -19.21 33.58 -35.43
CA ALA A 86 -20.61 33.67 -35.92
C ALA A 86 -21.61 32.69 -35.27
N GLU A 87 -22.83 33.10 -34.93
CA GLU A 87 -23.73 34.09 -35.54
C GLU A 87 -24.76 34.61 -34.52
#